data_AF-A0A660Y960-F1
#
_entry.id   AF-A0A660Y960-F1
#
_cell.length_a   1.000
_cell.length_b   1.000
_cell.length_c   1.000
_cell.angle_alpha   90.00
_cell.angle_beta   90.00
_cell.angle_gamma   90.00
#
_symmetry.space_group_name_H-M   'P 1'
#
loop_
_entity.id
_entity.type
_entity.pdbx_description
1 polymer ?
#
loop_
_entity_poly.entity_id
_entity_poly.type
_entity_poly.pdbx_seq_one_letter_code
_entity_poly.pdbx_strand_id
1 'polypeptide(L)'
;MVCRGDNSVFPDRPGYKWLTFSEDGGQSWCEAAPLPCTDGEPLESSSTGSALFRSIKTDRLYWIGNICTEGERANGNWPRSPLVIAEIQEEPFALRRETITVIDQRGPDDSPRVQFSNFRYYQDRQTGDVVLFLTRYGERDAENWKSADYYRYRIAVD
;
A
#
# COMPACT_ATOMS: atom_id res chain seq x y z
N MET A 1 9.93 9.66 -4.29
CA MET A 1 8.86 8.92 -4.98
C MET A 1 8.87 7.48 -4.52
N VAL A 2 7.68 6.91 -4.29
CA VAL A 2 7.52 5.47 -4.02
C VAL A 2 6.89 4.82 -5.25
N CYS A 3 7.63 3.93 -5.90
CA CYS A 3 7.30 3.29 -7.16
C CYS A 3 6.80 1.85 -6.95
N ARG A 4 5.92 1.39 -7.83
CA ARG A 4 5.64 -0.06 -8.00
C ARG A 4 6.76 -0.72 -8.80
N GLY A 5 7.19 -1.92 -8.38
CA GLY A 5 8.02 -2.83 -9.18
C GLY A 5 7.26 -4.10 -9.52
N ASP A 6 7.43 -4.63 -10.72
CA ASP A 6 6.79 -5.89 -11.14
C ASP A 6 7.85 -6.99 -11.23
N ASN A 7 7.60 -8.12 -10.57
CA ASN A 7 8.49 -9.28 -10.58
C ASN A 7 7.89 -10.49 -11.32
N SER A 8 6.81 -10.35 -12.10
CA SER A 8 6.11 -11.51 -12.70
C SER A 8 7.00 -12.29 -13.68
N VAL A 9 7.99 -11.63 -14.28
CA VAL A 9 8.99 -12.26 -15.16
C VAL A 9 10.28 -12.66 -14.45
N PHE A 10 10.41 -12.33 -13.16
CA PHE A 10 11.54 -12.70 -12.29
C PHE A 10 11.01 -13.15 -10.91
N PRO A 11 10.22 -14.24 -10.83
CA PRO A 11 9.48 -14.61 -9.61
C PRO A 11 10.38 -14.98 -8.43
N ASP A 12 11.65 -15.37 -8.69
CA ASP A 12 12.63 -15.65 -7.64
C ASP A 12 13.16 -14.37 -6.97
N ARG A 13 12.92 -13.20 -7.57
CA ARG A 13 13.27 -11.90 -7.00
C ARG A 13 12.11 -11.37 -6.15
N PRO A 14 12.41 -10.76 -4.99
CA PRO A 14 11.39 -10.13 -4.18
C PRO A 14 10.70 -8.99 -4.95
N GLY A 15 9.39 -8.87 -4.79
CA GLY A 15 8.66 -7.68 -5.24
C GLY A 15 8.63 -6.65 -4.12
N TYR A 16 9.06 -5.42 -4.39
CA TYR A 16 9.07 -4.33 -3.41
C TYR A 16 8.31 -3.11 -3.91
N LYS A 17 7.95 -2.24 -2.97
CA LYS A 17 7.89 -0.81 -3.28
C LYS A 17 9.31 -0.27 -3.36
N TRP A 18 9.58 0.54 -4.37
CA TRP A 18 10.90 1.11 -4.61
C TRP A 18 10.90 2.60 -4.25
N LEU A 19 12.00 3.06 -3.68
CA LEU A 19 12.22 4.42 -3.25
C LEU A 19 13.30 5.07 -4.11
N THR A 20 13.03 6.28 -4.57
CA THR A 20 14.01 7.16 -5.23
C THR A 20 13.68 8.61 -4.91
N PHE A 21 14.69 9.47 -4.85
CA PHE A 21 14.56 10.89 -4.55
C PHE A 21 14.97 11.73 -5.75
N SER A 22 14.37 12.91 -5.81
CA SER A 22 14.73 13.95 -6.76
C SER A 22 14.95 15.24 -5.98
N GLU A 23 16.04 15.93 -6.30
CA GLU A 23 16.41 17.22 -5.69
C GLU A 23 16.12 18.40 -6.62
N ASP A 24 15.63 18.15 -7.84
CA ASP A 24 15.47 19.14 -8.92
C ASP A 24 14.02 19.24 -9.44
N GLY A 25 13.05 18.92 -8.58
CA GLY A 25 11.63 18.99 -8.91
C GLY A 25 11.14 17.86 -9.81
N GLY A 26 11.84 16.72 -9.82
CA GLY A 26 11.46 15.51 -10.56
C GLY A 26 12.09 15.37 -11.94
N GLN A 27 13.08 16.20 -12.29
CA GLN A 27 13.78 16.13 -13.59
C GLN A 27 14.79 14.98 -13.61
N SER A 28 15.53 14.80 -12.52
CA SER A 28 16.43 13.68 -12.30
C SER A 28 16.10 12.95 -10.99
N TRP A 29 16.52 11.69 -10.93
CA TRP A 29 16.21 10.78 -9.84
C TRP A 29 17.48 10.00 -9.47
N CYS A 30 17.71 9.81 -8.17
CA CYS A 30 18.78 8.92 -7.71
C CYS A 30 18.44 7.45 -8.01
N GLU A 31 19.43 6.57 -7.87
CA GLU A 31 19.21 5.13 -8.03
C GLU A 31 18.09 4.64 -7.11
N ALA A 32 17.20 3.81 -7.66
CA ALA A 32 16.09 3.27 -6.89
C ALA A 32 16.56 2.13 -5.99
N ALA A 33 16.15 2.16 -4.72
CA ALA A 33 16.37 1.10 -3.75
C ALA A 33 15.03 0.55 -3.23
N PRO A 34 14.98 -0.67 -2.66
CA PRO A 34 13.80 -1.11 -1.93
C PRO A 34 13.41 -0.11 -0.84
N LEU A 35 12.12 0.17 -0.68
CA LEU A 35 11.60 1.01 0.40
C LEU A 35 11.93 0.36 1.75
N PRO A 36 12.77 0.98 2.60
CA PRO A 36 13.15 0.38 3.86
C PRO A 36 11.96 0.25 4.82
N CYS A 37 12.10 -0.64 5.80
CA CYS A 37 11.18 -0.79 6.91
C CYS A 37 11.99 -0.80 8.20
N THR A 38 11.53 -0.13 9.25
CA THR A 38 12.24 -0.13 10.54
C THR A 38 12.39 -1.54 11.10
N ASP A 39 13.48 -1.76 11.82
CA ASP A 39 13.78 -2.99 12.57
C ASP A 39 13.73 -4.30 11.75
N GLY A 40 14.05 -4.25 10.45
CA GLY A 40 14.19 -5.45 9.63
C GLY A 40 14.35 -5.19 8.15
N GLU A 41 14.21 -6.25 7.36
CA GLU A 41 14.28 -6.17 5.90
C GLU A 41 13.07 -5.43 5.30
N PRO A 42 13.23 -4.84 4.10
CA PRO A 42 12.12 -4.31 3.31
C PRO A 42 10.96 -5.31 3.19
N LEU A 43 9.74 -4.81 3.26
CA LEU A 43 8.55 -5.64 3.12
C LEU A 43 8.30 -5.95 1.65
N GLU A 44 8.12 -7.22 1.33
CA GLU A 44 7.61 -7.59 0.02
C GLU A 44 6.21 -6.99 -0.18
N SER A 45 5.97 -6.53 -1.40
CA SER A 45 4.75 -5.84 -1.81
C SER A 45 4.50 -6.16 -3.27
N SER A 46 3.23 -6.29 -3.61
CA SER A 46 2.81 -6.36 -5.00
C SER A 46 3.11 -5.10 -5.78
N SER A 47 3.05 -5.20 -7.10
CA SER A 47 3.14 -4.10 -8.05
C SER A 47 1.90 -3.18 -8.04
N THR A 48 1.07 -3.19 -7.00
CA THR A 48 -0.11 -2.30 -6.91
C THR A 48 0.27 -0.82 -6.80
N GLY A 49 -0.66 0.09 -7.10
CA GLY A 49 -0.49 1.49 -6.72
C GLY A 49 -0.53 1.67 -5.20
N SER A 50 0.24 2.62 -4.69
CA SER A 50 0.24 3.04 -3.28
C SER A 50 0.18 4.56 -3.18
N ALA A 51 -0.09 5.07 -1.99
CA ALA A 51 -0.18 6.50 -1.73
C ALA A 51 0.76 6.91 -0.59
N LEU A 52 1.31 8.13 -0.69
CA LEU A 52 1.92 8.85 0.41
C LEU A 52 1.09 10.11 0.67
N PHE A 53 0.88 10.47 1.94
CA PHE A 53 0.25 11.72 2.31
C PHE A 53 0.75 12.25 3.65
N ARG A 54 0.83 13.57 3.76
CA ARG A 54 1.04 14.28 5.02
C ARG A 54 -0.30 14.44 5.73
N SER A 55 -0.41 13.95 6.96
CA SER A 55 -1.62 14.14 7.77
C SER A 55 -1.78 15.61 8.14
N ILE A 56 -2.95 16.20 7.88
CA ILE A 56 -3.26 17.58 8.29
C ILE A 56 -3.49 17.67 9.81
N LYS A 57 -3.71 16.53 10.48
CA LYS A 57 -3.97 16.44 11.92
C LYS A 57 -2.70 16.27 12.72
N THR A 58 -1.77 15.44 12.23
CA THR A 58 -0.57 15.03 12.99
C THR A 58 0.73 15.52 12.39
N ASP A 59 0.71 16.09 11.18
CA ASP A 59 1.88 16.49 10.38
C ASP A 59 2.86 15.33 10.07
N ARG A 60 2.47 14.09 10.38
CA ARG A 60 3.24 12.89 10.04
C ARG A 60 2.97 12.45 8.61
N LEU A 61 3.98 11.85 7.99
CA LEU A 61 3.87 11.24 6.66
C LEU A 61 3.35 9.80 6.81
N TYR A 62 2.32 9.45 6.06
CA TYR A 62 1.75 8.09 6.03
C TYR A 62 1.83 7.50 4.63
N TRP A 63 1.92 6.18 4.58
CA TRP A 63 1.86 5.36 3.38
C TRP A 63 0.65 4.42 3.43
N ILE A 64 -0.05 4.28 2.31
CA ILE A 64 -1.14 3.30 2.14
C ILE A 64 -0.82 2.40 0.95
N GLY A 65 -0.90 1.08 1.12
CA GLY A 65 -0.68 0.12 0.05
C GLY A 65 -0.86 -1.33 0.49
N ASN A 66 -0.45 -2.26 -0.38
CA ASN A 66 -0.50 -3.69 -0.10
C ASN A 66 0.89 -4.21 0.25
N ILE A 67 0.96 -5.14 1.20
CA ILE A 67 2.17 -5.87 1.58
C ILE A 67 1.89 -7.37 1.50
N CYS A 68 2.93 -8.18 1.32
CA CYS A 68 2.85 -9.63 1.45
C CYS A 68 2.74 -10.00 2.94
N THR A 69 1.84 -10.94 3.26
CA THR A 69 1.80 -11.54 4.60
C THR A 69 2.88 -12.62 4.76
N GLU A 70 3.11 -13.08 5.98
CA GLU A 70 4.05 -14.17 6.24
C GLU A 70 3.77 -15.40 5.35
N GLY A 71 4.82 -15.92 4.71
CA GLY A 71 4.74 -17.05 3.78
C GLY A 71 4.24 -16.72 2.38
N GLU A 72 3.83 -15.49 2.09
CA GLU A 72 3.41 -15.05 0.76
C GLU A 72 4.54 -14.30 0.03
N ARG A 73 4.65 -14.52 -1.29
CA ARG A 73 5.60 -13.83 -2.17
C ARG A 73 4.86 -12.94 -3.16
N ALA A 74 5.46 -11.82 -3.51
CA ALA A 74 4.92 -10.99 -4.58
C ALA A 74 4.96 -11.74 -5.93
N ASN A 75 3.92 -11.59 -6.73
CA ASN A 75 3.89 -12.06 -8.12
C ASN A 75 3.17 -11.04 -8.99
N GLY A 76 3.95 -10.16 -9.59
CA GLY A 76 3.46 -9.01 -10.35
C GLY A 76 2.50 -8.19 -9.51
N ASN A 77 1.24 -8.11 -9.93
CA ASN A 77 0.22 -7.33 -9.22
C ASN A 77 -0.38 -8.01 -7.97
N TRP A 78 0.10 -9.19 -7.58
CA TRP A 78 -0.34 -9.91 -6.37
C TRP A 78 0.73 -9.90 -5.28
N PRO A 79 0.36 -9.91 -3.99
CA PRO A 79 -1.01 -9.90 -3.46
C PRO A 79 -1.73 -8.55 -3.53
N ARG A 80 -3.07 -8.59 -3.46
CA ARG A 80 -3.91 -7.38 -3.32
C ARG A 80 -4.66 -7.37 -1.99
N SER A 81 -4.19 -8.14 -1.02
CA SER A 81 -4.68 -8.22 0.36
C SER A 81 -3.48 -8.54 1.26
N PRO A 82 -3.33 -7.92 2.43
CA PRO A 82 -4.15 -6.85 3.00
C PRO A 82 -3.91 -5.49 2.33
N LEU A 83 -4.82 -4.54 2.55
CA LEU A 83 -4.55 -3.10 2.39
C LEU A 83 -4.19 -2.53 3.76
N VAL A 84 -3.05 -1.86 3.86
CA VAL A 84 -2.52 -1.34 5.13
C VAL A 84 -2.25 0.16 5.04
N ILE A 85 -2.22 0.80 6.21
CA ILE A 85 -1.65 2.13 6.43
C ILE A 85 -0.49 2.02 7.42
N ALA A 86 0.56 2.81 7.21
CA ALA A 86 1.70 2.90 8.12
C ALA A 86 2.27 4.32 8.13
N GLU A 87 2.86 4.73 9.24
CA GLU A 87 3.68 5.95 9.29
C GLU A 87 5.01 5.75 8.57
N ILE A 88 5.55 6.83 8.06
CA ILE A 88 6.91 6.93 7.52
C ILE A 88 7.78 7.63 8.55
N GLN A 89 8.92 7.00 8.88
CA GLN A 89 10.07 7.68 9.46
C GLN A 89 10.76 8.43 8.33
N GLU A 90 10.97 9.75 8.47
CA GLU A 90 11.54 10.56 7.39
C GLU A 90 13.07 10.57 7.38
N GLU A 91 13.70 10.32 8.53
CA GLU A 91 15.16 10.29 8.69
C GLU A 91 15.60 9.13 9.59
N PRO A 92 16.28 8.09 9.04
CA PRO A 92 16.32 7.76 7.61
C PRO A 92 14.93 7.39 7.08
N PHE A 93 14.69 7.60 5.78
CA PHE A 93 13.39 7.34 5.16
C PHE A 93 13.02 5.84 5.18
N ALA A 94 12.00 5.47 5.95
CA ALA A 94 11.56 4.08 6.11
C ALA A 94 10.07 3.98 6.50
N LEU A 95 9.42 2.88 6.16
CA LEU A 95 8.14 2.49 6.77
C LEU A 95 8.36 2.13 8.23
N ARG A 96 7.56 2.67 9.14
CA ARG A 96 7.59 2.30 10.56
C ARG A 96 6.82 1.01 10.80
N ARG A 97 7.54 -0.09 10.98
CA ARG A 97 7.00 -1.45 11.12
C ARG A 97 5.93 -1.56 12.20
N GLU A 98 6.18 -0.94 13.35
CA GLU A 98 5.33 -0.97 14.52
C GLU A 98 3.99 -0.23 14.33
N THR A 99 3.88 0.59 13.29
CA THR A 99 2.67 1.38 12.98
C THR A 99 1.79 0.76 11.90
N ILE A 100 2.24 -0.35 11.29
CA ILE A 100 1.50 -1.02 10.22
C ILE A 100 0.14 -1.49 10.76
N THR A 101 -0.91 -0.89 10.22
CA THR A 101 -2.30 -1.18 10.61
C THR A 101 -3.08 -1.62 9.37
N VAL A 102 -3.78 -2.75 9.49
CA VAL A 102 -4.65 -3.27 8.42
C VAL A 102 -5.91 -2.41 8.33
N ILE A 103 -6.17 -1.85 7.14
CA ILE A 103 -7.44 -1.18 6.82
C ILE A 103 -8.50 -2.23 6.49
N ASP A 104 -8.14 -3.19 5.63
CA ASP A 104 -8.99 -4.31 5.26
C ASP A 104 -8.14 -5.51 4.78
N GLN A 105 -8.68 -6.70 4.92
CA GLN A 105 -8.05 -7.95 4.52
C GLN A 105 -9.09 -8.99 4.09
N ARG A 106 -8.64 -9.95 3.28
CA ARG A 106 -9.49 -11.07 2.82
C ARG A 106 -10.13 -11.78 4.01
N GLY A 107 -11.46 -11.78 4.05
CA GLY A 107 -12.28 -12.53 4.98
C GLY A 107 -12.48 -14.00 4.56
N PRO A 108 -13.12 -14.81 5.42
CA PRO A 108 -13.37 -16.23 5.13
C PRO A 108 -14.34 -16.44 3.96
N ASP A 109 -15.28 -15.52 3.76
CA ASP A 109 -16.30 -15.60 2.70
C ASP A 109 -15.85 -14.92 1.39
N ASP A 110 -14.70 -14.23 1.41
CA ASP A 110 -14.16 -13.58 0.23
C ASP A 110 -13.57 -14.62 -0.72
N SER A 111 -13.79 -14.40 -2.02
CA SER A 111 -13.11 -15.18 -3.05
C SER A 111 -11.57 -15.04 -2.90
N PRO A 112 -10.79 -16.09 -3.25
CA PRO A 112 -9.34 -16.05 -3.19
C PRO A 112 -8.70 -14.93 -4.03
N ARG A 113 -9.45 -14.37 -4.98
CA ARG A 113 -9.05 -13.30 -5.90
C ARG A 113 -9.58 -11.91 -5.51
N VAL A 114 -10.07 -11.72 -4.29
CA VAL A 114 -10.46 -10.39 -3.81
C VAL A 114 -9.28 -9.41 -3.85
N GLN A 115 -9.57 -8.15 -4.17
CA GLN A 115 -8.57 -7.11 -4.37
C GLN A 115 -8.89 -5.86 -3.58
N PHE A 116 -7.97 -5.47 -2.69
CA PHE A 116 -7.98 -4.23 -1.91
C PHE A 116 -6.93 -3.26 -2.46
N SER A 117 -7.17 -2.70 -3.63
CA SER A 117 -6.21 -1.83 -4.34
C SER A 117 -6.93 -0.85 -5.26
N ASN A 118 -6.19 0.02 -5.97
CA ASN A 118 -6.77 1.05 -6.85
C ASN A 118 -7.74 2.02 -6.14
N PHE A 119 -7.51 2.25 -4.84
CA PHE A 119 -8.34 3.11 -4.01
C PHE A 119 -8.20 4.60 -4.38
N ARG A 120 -9.11 5.40 -3.83
CA ARG A 120 -9.02 6.87 -3.77
C ARG A 120 -9.21 7.31 -2.34
N TYR A 121 -8.62 8.43 -1.96
CA TYR A 121 -8.75 8.93 -0.60
C TYR A 121 -8.68 10.46 -0.56
N TYR A 122 -9.17 11.02 0.54
CA TYR A 122 -8.92 12.40 0.95
C TYR A 122 -8.87 12.45 2.49
N GLN A 123 -8.43 13.58 3.06
CA GLN A 123 -8.56 13.84 4.49
C GLN A 123 -9.74 14.78 4.76
N ASP A 124 -10.62 14.36 5.67
CA ASP A 124 -11.71 15.19 6.17
C ASP A 124 -11.10 16.41 6.88
N ARG A 125 -11.47 17.63 6.47
CA ARG A 125 -10.90 18.86 7.02
C ARG A 125 -11.34 19.15 8.45
N GLN A 126 -12.46 18.59 8.90
CA GLN A 126 -12.99 18.83 10.24
C GLN A 126 -12.36 17.88 11.27
N THR A 127 -12.21 16.61 10.91
CA THR A 127 -11.71 15.59 11.85
C THR A 127 -10.24 15.23 11.63
N GLY A 128 -9.71 15.45 10.42
CA GLY A 128 -8.40 14.97 10.01
C GLY A 128 -8.36 13.50 9.61
N ASP A 129 -9.50 12.78 9.66
CA ASP A 129 -9.55 11.37 9.30
C ASP A 129 -9.31 11.16 7.81
N VAL A 130 -8.69 10.03 7.48
CA VAL A 130 -8.58 9.59 6.10
C VAL A 130 -9.90 8.94 5.70
N VAL A 131 -10.54 9.48 4.67
CA VAL A 131 -11.71 8.87 4.03
C VAL A 131 -11.22 8.17 2.77
N LEU A 132 -11.25 6.83 2.79
CA LEU A 132 -10.78 5.99 1.71
C LEU A 132 -11.96 5.28 1.03
N PHE A 133 -11.95 5.28 -0.30
CA PHE A 133 -12.92 4.58 -1.11
C PHE A 133 -12.27 3.48 -1.94
N LEU A 134 -12.91 2.33 -1.97
CA LEU A 134 -12.35 1.12 -2.55
C LEU A 134 -13.46 0.23 -3.10
N THR A 135 -13.30 -0.20 -4.35
CA THR A 135 -14.08 -1.30 -4.91
C THR A 135 -13.37 -2.62 -4.61
N ARG A 136 -14.05 -3.55 -3.94
CA ARG A 136 -13.49 -4.86 -3.57
C ARG A 136 -13.60 -5.86 -4.74
N TYR A 137 -12.87 -5.59 -5.82
CA TYR A 137 -12.94 -6.43 -7.03
C TYR A 137 -12.68 -7.90 -6.71
N GLY A 138 -13.49 -8.79 -7.28
CA GLY A 138 -13.35 -10.23 -7.09
C GLY A 138 -13.74 -10.73 -5.70
N GLU A 139 -14.43 -9.94 -4.87
CA GLU A 139 -14.84 -10.36 -3.52
C GLU A 139 -15.83 -11.53 -3.51
N ARG A 140 -16.74 -11.61 -4.49
CA ARG A 140 -17.73 -12.69 -4.58
C ARG A 140 -17.27 -13.85 -5.46
N ASP A 141 -16.66 -13.51 -6.58
CA ASP A 141 -16.31 -14.44 -7.65
C ASP A 141 -15.13 -13.91 -8.47
N ALA A 142 -14.23 -14.80 -8.86
CA ALA A 142 -13.05 -14.49 -9.65
C ALA A 142 -13.37 -14.22 -11.13
N GLU A 143 -14.40 -14.89 -11.68
CA GLU A 143 -14.77 -14.74 -13.09
C GLU A 143 -15.56 -13.45 -13.30
N ASN A 144 -16.58 -13.22 -12.48
CA ASN A 144 -17.40 -12.02 -12.48
C ASN A 144 -16.82 -10.92 -11.58
N TRP A 145 -15.51 -10.73 -11.60
CA TRP A 145 -14.75 -9.90 -10.66
C TRP A 145 -15.20 -8.43 -10.56
N LYS A 146 -15.87 -7.91 -11.60
CA LYS A 146 -16.42 -6.53 -11.62
C LYS A 146 -17.68 -6.38 -10.77
N SER A 147 -18.38 -7.47 -10.45
CA SER A 147 -19.56 -7.48 -9.60
C SER A 147 -19.17 -7.35 -8.13
N ALA A 148 -18.74 -6.16 -7.76
CA ALA A 148 -18.19 -5.84 -6.45
C ALA A 148 -18.82 -4.57 -5.87
N ASP A 149 -18.89 -4.51 -4.56
CA ASP A 149 -19.39 -3.37 -3.81
C ASP A 149 -18.30 -2.30 -3.67
N TYR A 150 -18.78 -1.07 -3.45
CA TYR A 150 -17.94 0.10 -3.25
C TYR A 150 -18.00 0.53 -1.80
N TYR A 151 -16.87 0.39 -1.11
CA TYR A 151 -16.75 0.61 0.31
C TYR A 151 -16.17 1.99 0.59
N ARG A 152 -16.63 2.59 1.69
CA ARG A 152 -16.06 3.81 2.27
C ARG A 152 -15.54 3.50 3.67
N TYR A 153 -14.23 3.58 3.84
CA TYR A 153 -13.56 3.46 5.13
C TYR A 153 -13.32 4.86 5.69
N ARG A 154 -13.41 4.97 7.01
CA ARG A 154 -12.97 6.16 7.75
C ARG A 154 -11.91 5.69 8.73
N ILE A 155 -10.70 6.20 8.54
CA ILE A 155 -9.50 5.77 9.25
C ILE A 155 -9.04 6.95 10.09
N ALA A 156 -9.13 6.81 11.41
CA ALA A 156 -8.55 7.77 12.33
C ALA A 156 -7.02 7.61 12.32
N VAL A 157 -6.32 8.74 12.35
CA VAL A 157 -4.86 8.81 12.53
C VAL A 157 -4.58 9.71 13.73
N ASP A 158 -3.64 9.30 14.59
CA ASP A 158 -3.31 9.97 15.86
C ASP A 158 -1.79 10.15 16.01
#